data_AF-A0A957DQX5-F1
#
_entry.id   AF-A0A957DQX5-F1
#
_cell.length_a   1.000
_cell.length_b   1.000
_cell.length_c   1.000
_cell.angle_alpha   90.00
_cell.angle_beta   90.00
_cell.angle_gamma   90.00
#
_symmetry.space_group_name_H-M   'P 1'
#
loop_
_entity.id
_entity.type
_entity.pdbx_description
1 polymer ?
#
loop_
_entity_poly.entity_id
_entity_poly.type
_entity_poly.pdbx_seq_one_letter_code
_entity_poly.pdbx_strand_id
1 'polypeptide(L)'
;MEKHMYIPTVQELIELPTLETAQISPNGRFIAYEQSQPVWEKDSYISQIWLVSTANESEPQQLCILLPAITCKPRRGTRWKFTRKPRR
;
A
#
# COMPACT_ATOMS: atom_id res chain seq x y z
N MET A 1 -12.49 32.51 6.08
CA MET A 1 -11.60 31.37 5.74
C MET A 1 -10.69 31.83 4.63
N GLU A 2 -9.49 32.28 4.97
CA GLU A 2 -8.49 32.64 3.96
C GLU A 2 -7.89 31.36 3.39
N LYS A 3 -8.15 31.12 2.10
CA LYS A 3 -7.59 29.99 1.37
C LYS A 3 -6.13 30.31 1.06
N HIS A 4 -5.20 29.77 1.84
CA HIS A 4 -3.79 29.82 1.49
C HIS A 4 -3.57 29.07 0.18
N MET A 5 -3.07 29.79 -0.83
CA MET A 5 -2.70 29.21 -2.12
C MET A 5 -1.38 28.45 -1.93
N TYR A 6 -1.49 27.15 -1.71
CA TYR A 6 -0.36 26.23 -1.67
C TYR A 6 -0.03 25.78 -3.08
N ILE A 7 1.21 26.04 -3.50
CA ILE A 7 1.74 25.56 -4.78
C ILE A 7 2.57 24.33 -4.46
N PRO A 8 2.21 23.14 -4.97
CA PRO A 8 2.95 21.93 -4.69
C PRO A 8 4.35 22.00 -5.30
N THR A 9 5.31 21.46 -4.58
CA THR A 9 6.69 21.30 -5.02
C THR A 9 6.78 20.13 -6.00
N VAL A 10 7.77 20.15 -6.90
CA VAL A 10 8.02 19.04 -7.85
C VAL A 10 8.18 17.70 -7.11
N GLN A 11 8.85 17.71 -5.95
CA GLN A 11 9.02 16.53 -5.11
C GLN A 11 7.68 15.93 -4.66
N GLU A 12 6.77 16.79 -4.20
CA GLU A 12 5.44 16.36 -3.71
C GLU A 12 4.59 15.78 -4.83
N LEU A 13 4.77 16.29 -6.06
CA LEU A 13 4.12 15.73 -7.25
C LEU A 13 4.70 14.36 -7.61
N ILE A 14 6.01 14.17 -7.45
CA ILE A 14 6.67 12.88 -7.70
C ILE A 14 6.23 11.86 -6.66
N GLU A 15 6.20 12.24 -5.37
CA GLU A 15 5.88 11.37 -4.24
C GLU A 15 4.39 10.99 -4.10
N LEU A 16 3.55 11.40 -5.06
CA LEU A 16 2.14 11.08 -5.05
C LEU A 16 1.93 9.56 -5.05
N PRO A 17 1.17 9.02 -4.07
CA PRO A 17 0.85 7.61 -4.05
C PRO A 17 -0.14 7.27 -5.17
N THR A 18 0.06 6.11 -5.76
CA THR A 18 -0.82 5.54 -6.78
C THR A 18 -1.54 4.32 -6.21
N LEU A 19 -2.82 4.16 -6.54
CA LEU A 19 -3.66 3.06 -6.06
C LEU A 19 -3.92 2.07 -7.19
N GLU A 20 -3.64 0.81 -6.94
CA GLU A 20 -3.72 -0.27 -7.91
C GLU A 20 -4.36 -1.53 -7.30
N THR A 21 -4.68 -2.50 -8.17
CA THR A 21 -5.05 -3.87 -7.77
C THR A 21 -6.15 -3.95 -6.69
N ALA A 22 -7.17 -3.10 -6.78
CA ALA A 22 -8.29 -3.14 -5.83
C ALA A 22 -9.09 -4.45 -5.99
N GLN A 23 -9.37 -5.12 -4.87
CA GLN A 23 -10.10 -6.38 -4.78
C GLN A 23 -11.13 -6.30 -3.66
N ILE A 24 -12.32 -6.84 -3.92
CA ILE A 24 -13.43 -6.85 -2.95
C ILE A 24 -13.57 -8.27 -2.41
N SER A 25 -13.71 -8.38 -1.10
CA SER A 25 -14.03 -9.64 -0.43
C SER A 25 -15.40 -10.20 -0.89
N PRO A 26 -15.59 -11.53 -0.98
CA PRO A 26 -16.87 -12.10 -1.42
C PRO A 26 -18.07 -11.73 -0.56
N ASN A 27 -17.85 -11.39 0.72
CA ASN A 27 -18.89 -10.93 1.65
C ASN A 27 -19.13 -9.42 1.60
N GLY A 28 -18.39 -8.68 0.78
CA GLY A 28 -18.50 -7.23 0.60
C GLY A 28 -18.06 -6.39 1.80
N ARG A 29 -17.45 -6.99 2.83
CA ARG A 29 -17.10 -6.27 4.07
C ARG A 29 -15.74 -5.57 4.00
N PHE A 30 -14.84 -6.11 3.20
CA PHE A 30 -13.47 -5.62 3.08
C PHE A 30 -13.08 -5.36 1.63
N ILE A 31 -12.30 -4.31 1.43
CA ILE A 31 -11.61 -3.97 0.20
C ILE A 31 -10.11 -4.04 0.48
N ALA A 32 -9.39 -4.82 -0.32
CA ALA A 32 -7.94 -4.81 -0.34
C ALA A 32 -7.47 -4.00 -1.55
N TYR A 33 -6.47 -3.13 -1.38
CA TYR A 33 -5.85 -2.41 -2.49
C TYR A 33 -4.35 -2.30 -2.29
N GLU A 34 -3.64 -2.11 -3.38
CA GLU A 34 -2.22 -1.84 -3.38
C GLU A 34 -1.99 -0.32 -3.51
N GLN A 35 -1.11 0.22 -2.69
CA GLN A 35 -0.66 1.60 -2.78
C GLN A 35 0.83 1.58 -3.13
N SER A 36 1.19 2.09 -4.29
CA SER A 36 2.58 2.27 -4.71
C SER A 36 3.00 3.71 -4.47
N GLN A 37 4.08 3.88 -3.72
CA GLN A 37 4.66 5.18 -3.42
C GLN A 37 6.13 5.23 -3.89
N PRO A 38 6.49 6.18 -4.77
CA PRO A 38 7.88 6.42 -5.11
C PRO A 38 8.62 7.09 -3.94
N VAL A 39 9.80 6.58 -3.64
CA VAL A 39 10.76 7.15 -2.70
C VAL A 39 11.94 7.67 -3.52
N TRP A 40 11.87 8.96 -3.83
CA TRP A 40 12.80 9.63 -4.73
C TRP A 40 14.24 9.58 -4.24
N GLU A 41 14.48 9.76 -2.94
CA GLU A 41 15.83 9.74 -2.34
C GLU A 41 16.53 8.40 -2.53
N LYS A 42 15.77 7.32 -2.70
CA LYS A 42 16.27 5.96 -2.82
C LYS A 42 16.14 5.39 -4.24
N ASP A 43 15.63 6.17 -5.19
CA ASP A 43 15.31 5.72 -6.55
C ASP A 43 14.55 4.36 -6.52
N SER A 44 13.51 4.30 -5.69
CA SER A 44 12.81 3.04 -5.42
C SER A 44 11.33 3.26 -5.25
N TYR A 45 10.55 2.20 -5.48
CA TYR A 45 9.12 2.17 -5.22
C TYR A 45 8.83 1.26 -4.04
N ILE A 46 7.95 1.71 -3.16
CA ILE A 46 7.41 0.91 -2.06
C ILE A 46 5.96 0.60 -2.38
N SER A 47 5.64 -0.68 -2.54
CA SER A 47 4.25 -1.12 -2.62
C SER A 47 3.75 -1.56 -1.25
N GLN A 48 2.55 -1.11 -0.89
CA GLN A 48 1.90 -1.41 0.38
C GLN A 48 0.53 -2.02 0.11
N ILE A 49 0.19 -3.10 0.81
CA ILE A 49 -1.16 -3.67 0.74
C ILE A 49 -1.95 -3.16 1.93
N TRP A 50 -3.08 -2.53 1.61
CA TRP A 50 -4.02 -1.97 2.57
C TRP A 50 -5.31 -2.78 2.57
N LEU A 51 -5.94 -2.87 3.74
CA LEU A 51 -7.26 -3.45 3.93
C LEU A 51 -8.17 -2.41 4.58
N VAL A 52 -9.31 -2.14 3.96
CA VAL A 52 -10.31 -1.19 4.45
C VAL A 52 -11.65 -1.90 4.61
N SER A 53 -12.37 -1.57 5.69
CA SER A 53 -13.75 -2.01 5.91
C SER A 53 -14.71 -1.10 5.13
N THR A 54 -15.70 -1.68 4.45
CA THR A 54 -16.73 -0.93 3.71
C THR A 54 -17.74 -0.24 4.63
N ALA A 55 -17.86 -0.70 5.87
CA ALA A 55 -18.79 -0.14 6.86
C ALA A 55 -18.27 1.15 7.51
N ASN A 56 -17.11 1.69 7.10
CA ASN A 56 -16.41 2.81 7.77
C ASN A 56 -16.15 2.57 9.28
N GLU A 57 -16.26 1.32 9.74
CA GLU A 57 -16.09 0.95 11.15
C GLU A 57 -14.62 0.80 11.56
N SER A 58 -13.69 0.78 10.60
CA SER A 58 -12.27 0.52 10.89
C SER A 58 -11.36 1.38 10.04
N GLU A 59 -10.32 1.91 10.68
CA GLU A 59 -9.23 2.62 10.01
C GLU A 59 -8.52 1.71 9.00
N PRO A 60 -7.96 2.26 7.92
CA PRO A 60 -7.19 1.50 6.94
C PRO A 60 -6.07 0.72 7.62
N GLN A 61 -6.14 -0.60 7.57
CA GLN A 61 -5.13 -1.45 8.16
C GLN A 61 -4.07 -1.79 7.12
N GLN A 62 -2.84 -1.41 7.39
CA GLN A 62 -1.70 -1.81 6.58
C GLN A 62 -1.34 -3.27 6.89
N LEU A 63 -1.39 -4.14 5.87
CA LEU A 63 -1.10 -5.57 6.02
C LEU A 63 0.37 -5.88 5.78
N CYS A 64 0.97 -5.33 4.71
CA CYS A 64 2.36 -5.60 4.35
C CYS A 64 3.00 -4.47 3.53
N ILE A 65 4.31 -4.31 3.70
CA ILE A 65 5.19 -3.50 2.86
C ILE A 65 6.00 -4.45 1.97
N LEU A 66 5.78 -4.40 0.67
CA LEU A 66 6.63 -5.03 -0.32
C LEU A 66 7.80 -4.09 -0.60
N LEU A 67 8.91 -4.31 0.11
CA LEU A 67 10.22 -3.88 -0.40
C LEU A 67 10.57 -4.77 -1.60
N PRO A 68 11.38 -4.32 -2.58
CA PRO A 68 11.73 -5.10 -3.79
C PRO A 68 12.38 -6.48 -3.53
N ALA A 69 12.64 -6.83 -2.26
CA ALA A 69 13.19 -8.13 -1.84
C ALA A 69 12.24 -8.99 -0.97
N ILE A 70 10.99 -8.59 -0.71
CA ILE A 70 10.03 -9.35 0.11
C ILE A 70 8.81 -9.70 -0.73
N THR A 71 8.70 -10.96 -1.16
CA THR A 71 7.53 -11.45 -1.90
C THR A 71 6.45 -11.93 -0.92
N CYS A 72 5.30 -11.24 -0.83
CA CYS A 72 4.10 -11.82 -0.21
C CYS A 72 3.45 -12.81 -1.18
N LYS A 73 3.70 -14.11 -0.97
CA LYS A 73 2.92 -15.16 -1.65
C LYS A 73 1.69 -15.49 -0.81
N PRO A 74 0.46 -15.39 -1.33
CA PRO A 74 -0.68 -16.01 -0.67
C PRO A 74 -0.50 -17.53 -0.72
N ARG A 75 -0.34 -18.18 0.44
CA ARG A 75 -0.44 -19.63 0.54
C ARG A 75 -1.88 -19.98 0.91
N ARG A 76 -2.48 -20.90 0.15
CA ARG A 76 -3.70 -21.60 0.57
C ARG A 76 -3.46 -22.15 1.99
N GLY A 77 -4.26 -21.71 2.96
CA GLY A 77 -4.23 -22.18 4.35
C GLY A 77 -3.70 -21.16 5.36
N THR A 78 -4.64 -20.43 6.00
CA THR A 78 -4.73 -19.86 7.36
C THR A 78 -3.50 -19.56 8.25
N ARG A 79 -2.27 -19.42 7.73
CA ARG A 79 -1.12 -18.95 8.54
C ARG A 79 -0.08 -18.20 7.73
N TRP A 80 0.04 -16.90 7.99
CA TRP A 80 1.09 -16.04 7.43
C TRP A 80 2.47 -16.49 7.94
N LYS A 81 3.42 -16.72 7.03
CA LYS A 81 4.84 -16.91 7.36
C LYS A 81 5.66 -15.88 6.60
N PHE A 82 6.37 -15.04 7.35
CA PHE A 82 7.32 -14.07 6.82
C PHE A 82 8.68 -14.74 6.61
N THR A 83 9.15 -14.88 5.38
CA THR A 83 10.49 -15.39 5.09
C THR A 83 11.27 -14.36 4.29
N ARG A 84 12.36 -13.82 4.88
CA ARG A 84 13.32 -12.97 4.15
C ARG A 84 14.07 -13.84 3.14
N LYS A 85 14.05 -13.47 1.85
CA LYS A 85 14.94 -14.09 0.86
C LYS A 85 16.37 -13.58 1.13
N PRO A 86 17.39 -14.44 1.19
CA PRO A 86 18.77 -13.97 1.19
C PRO A 86 19.10 -13.33 -0.16
N ARG A 87 19.71 -12.15 -0.14
CA ARG A 87 20.32 -11.52 -1.33
C ARG A 87 21.47 -12.41 -1.81
N ARG A 88 21.46 -12.74 -3.10
CA ARG A 88 22.67 -13.17 -3.82
C ARG A 88 23.42 -11.93 -4.27
#